data_AF-A0A534TYV3-F1
#
_entry.id   AF-A0A534TYV3-F1
#
_cell.length_a   1.000
_cell.length_b   1.000
_cell.length_c   1.000
_cell.angle_alpha   90.00
_cell.angle_beta   90.00
_cell.angle_gamma   90.00
#
_symmetry.space_group_name_H-M   'P 1'
#
loop_
_entity.id
_entity.type
_entity.pdbx_description
1 polymer ?
#
loop_
_entity_poly.entity_id
_entity_poly.type
_entity_poly.pdbx_seq_one_letter_code
_entity_poly.pdbx_strand_id
1 'polypeptide(L)'
;MVSVGETPDAVLLHIRASGDVEPGSVEVRFAGRKAVVLARDAEGRAIRSQPLRLPEPVVEEGSSAAYSADGALVVTLRKQATAQDAGPPGDPEAAAR
;
A
#
# COMPACT_ATOMS: atom_id res chain seq x y z
N MET A 1 -6.54 -2.72 -14.64
CA MET A 1 -7.50 -3.07 -13.57
C MET A 1 -6.78 -2.97 -12.25
N VAL A 2 -7.42 -2.44 -11.21
CA VAL A 2 -6.85 -2.40 -9.86
C VAL A 2 -7.67 -3.26 -8.92
N SER A 3 -6.99 -4.08 -8.11
CA SER A 3 -7.59 -4.92 -7.07
C SER A 3 -6.85 -4.72 -5.76
N VAL A 4 -7.59 -4.79 -4.65
CA VAL A 4 -7.08 -4.63 -3.29
C VAL A 4 -7.15 -5.98 -2.59
N GLY A 5 -6.01 -6.40 -2.05
CA GLY A 5 -5.88 -7.56 -1.17
C GLY A 5 -5.42 -7.13 0.22
N GLU A 6 -5.55 -8.03 1.19
CA GLU A 6 -5.18 -7.78 2.57
C GLU A 6 -4.47 -9.00 3.16
N THR A 7 -3.42 -8.74 3.92
CA THR A 7 -2.80 -9.67 4.86
C THR A 7 -2.98 -9.11 6.28
N PRO A 8 -2.64 -9.83 7.37
CA PRO A 8 -2.76 -9.28 8.72
C PRO A 8 -2.06 -7.93 8.89
N ASP A 9 -0.85 -7.78 8.33
CA ASP A 9 0.02 -6.62 8.55
C ASP A 9 0.04 -5.60 7.40
N ALA A 10 -0.49 -5.98 6.22
CA ALA A 10 -0.36 -5.17 5.01
C ALA A 10 -1.63 -5.14 4.16
N VAL A 11 -1.73 -4.08 3.36
CA VAL A 11 -2.66 -3.97 2.24
C VAL A 11 -1.87 -4.10 0.95
N LEU A 12 -2.33 -4.98 0.06
CA LEU A 12 -1.72 -5.25 -1.23
C LEU A 12 -2.53 -4.59 -2.33
N LEU A 13 -1.92 -3.72 -3.13
CA LEU A 13 -2.52 -3.19 -4.35
C LEU A 13 -1.92 -3.89 -5.56
N HIS A 14 -2.78 -4.55 -6.35
CA HIS A 14 -2.41 -5.12 -7.63
C HIS A 14 -2.95 -4.25 -8.76
N ILE A 15 -2.05 -3.62 -9.50
CA ILE A 15 -2.37 -2.68 -10.57
C ILE A 15 -1.90 -3.30 -11.89
N ARG A 16 -2.86 -3.78 -12.68
CA ARG A 16 -2.62 -4.17 -14.07
C ARG A 16 -2.79 -2.96 -14.98
N ALA A 17 -1.67 -2.46 -15.46
CA ALA A 17 -1.59 -1.46 -16.52
C ALA A 17 -2.12 -2.05 -17.85
N SER A 18 -2.86 -1.26 -18.62
CA SER A 18 -3.11 -1.57 -20.03
C SER A 18 -1.88 -1.22 -20.86
N GLY A 19 -1.79 -1.72 -22.10
CA GLY A 19 -0.64 -1.47 -22.98
C GLY A 19 -0.37 0.01 -23.29
N ASP A 20 -1.33 0.89 -23.01
CA ASP A 20 -1.21 2.35 -23.19
C ASP A 20 -0.50 3.04 -22.02
N VAL A 21 -0.27 2.35 -20.90
CA VAL A 21 0.45 2.90 -19.73
C VAL A 21 1.94 2.61 -19.89
N GLU A 22 2.75 3.66 -19.74
CA GLU A 22 4.21 3.52 -19.77
C GLU A 22 4.70 2.78 -18.51
N PRO A 23 5.51 1.71 -18.65
CA PRO A 23 6.13 1.04 -17.51
C PRO A 23 6.93 2.02 -16.64
N GLY A 24 6.76 1.95 -15.33
CA GLY A 24 7.39 2.90 -14.39
C GLY A 24 6.64 4.22 -14.23
N SER A 25 5.65 4.52 -15.06
CA SER A 25 4.87 5.77 -15.00
C SER A 25 3.55 5.63 -14.24
N VAL A 26 3.54 4.75 -13.24
CA VAL A 26 2.43 4.55 -12.30
C VAL A 26 2.83 5.11 -10.94
N GLU A 27 2.06 6.07 -10.45
CA GLU A 27 2.22 6.68 -9.14
C GLU A 27 1.05 6.26 -8.24
N VAL A 28 1.34 5.93 -6.98
CA VAL A 28 0.31 5.62 -5.98
C VAL A 28 0.47 6.58 -4.82
N ARG A 29 -0.59 7.35 -4.56
CA ARG A 29 -0.65 8.31 -3.44
C ARG A 29 -1.67 7.81 -2.45
N PHE A 30 -1.35 7.83 -1.17
CA PHE A 30 -2.26 7.33 -0.13
C PHE A 30 -2.24 8.21 1.12
N ALA A 31 -3.36 8.19 1.82
CA ALA A 31 -3.59 8.94 3.05
C ALA A 31 -4.64 8.22 3.89
N GLY A 32 -4.19 7.58 4.98
CA GLY A 32 -5.05 6.76 5.83
C GLY A 32 -5.72 5.64 5.03
N ARG A 33 -7.06 5.65 4.94
CA ARG A 33 -7.86 4.65 4.21
C ARG A 33 -8.13 4.99 2.74
N LYS A 34 -7.46 6.00 2.18
CA LYS A 34 -7.63 6.43 0.79
C LYS A 34 -6.35 6.19 0.01
N ALA A 35 -6.47 5.63 -1.17
CA ALA A 35 -5.41 5.57 -2.16
C ALA A 35 -5.89 6.12 -3.50
N VAL A 36 -4.98 6.71 -4.28
CA VAL A 36 -5.21 7.18 -5.64
C VAL A 36 -4.08 6.63 -6.50
N VAL A 37 -4.46 5.87 -7.53
CA VAL A 37 -3.52 5.37 -8.54
C VAL A 37 -3.60 6.30 -9.75
N LEU A 38 -2.45 6.87 -10.13
CA LEU A 38 -2.28 7.68 -11.32
C LEU A 38 -1.40 6.93 -12.31
N ALA A 39 -1.84 6.78 -13.55
CA ALA A 39 -1.06 6.16 -14.62
C ALA A 39 -0.93 7.11 -15.80
N ARG A 40 0.27 7.15 -16.40
CA ARG A 40 0.60 8.01 -17.54
C ARG A 40 0.99 7.21 -18.77
N ASP A 41 0.74 7.78 -19.95
CA ASP A 41 1.27 7.28 -21.22
C ASP A 41 2.77 7.61 -21.40
N ALA A 42 3.35 7.16 -22.50
CA ALA A 42 4.74 7.42 -22.86
C ALA A 42 5.04 8.92 -23.06
N GLU A 43 4.00 9.72 -23.36
CA GLU A 43 4.10 11.18 -23.44
C GLU A 43 4.00 11.87 -22.06
N GLY A 44 3.85 11.10 -20.99
CA GLY A 44 3.74 11.58 -19.61
C GLY A 44 2.36 12.15 -19.25
N ARG A 45 1.36 12.01 -20.13
CA ARG A 45 -0.01 12.48 -19.90
C ARG A 45 -0.76 11.49 -19.04
N ALA A 46 -1.51 12.00 -18.07
CA ALA A 46 -2.37 11.15 -17.24
C ALA A 46 -3.50 10.57 -18.09
N ILE A 47 -3.50 9.25 -18.26
CA ILE A 47 -4.54 8.53 -19.00
C ILE A 47 -5.50 7.78 -18.06
N ARG A 48 -5.12 7.62 -16.79
CA ARG A 48 -5.98 6.98 -15.79
C ARG A 48 -5.73 7.54 -14.39
N SER A 49 -6.82 7.82 -13.68
CA SER A 49 -6.85 8.16 -12.25
C SER A 49 -7.93 7.32 -11.59
N GLN A 50 -7.57 6.50 -10.61
CA GLN A 50 -8.52 5.64 -9.90
C GLN A 50 -8.41 5.84 -8.38
N PRO A 51 -9.43 6.42 -7.73
CA PRO A 51 -9.50 6.42 -6.28
C PRO A 51 -9.93 5.05 -5.76
N LEU A 52 -9.33 4.65 -4.65
CA LEU A 52 -9.57 3.37 -3.98
C LEU A 52 -9.77 3.63 -2.48
N ARG A 53 -10.72 2.90 -1.91
CA ARG A 53 -10.87 2.83 -0.46
C ARG A 53 -10.13 1.59 0.03
N LEU A 54 -9.20 1.80 0.95
CA LEU A 54 -8.45 0.73 1.60
C LEU A 54 -9.26 0.17 2.78
N PRO A 55 -9.12 -1.12 3.10
CA PRO A 55 -9.82 -1.73 4.23
C PRO A 55 -9.35 -1.14 5.57
N GLU A 56 -8.03 -0.94 5.71
CA GLU A 56 -7.39 -0.39 6.90
C GLU A 56 -6.55 0.86 6.58
N PRO A 57 -6.28 1.75 7.56
CA PRO A 57 -5.38 2.86 7.36
C PRO A 57 -3.95 2.35 7.18
N VAL A 58 -3.22 2.94 6.23
CA VAL A 58 -1.85 2.56 5.91
C VAL A 58 -0.87 3.70 6.14
N VAL A 59 0.40 3.34 6.34
CA VAL A 59 1.52 4.27 6.47
C VAL A 59 2.50 4.11 5.30
N GLU A 60 3.15 5.20 4.91
CA GLU A 60 4.13 5.19 3.81
C GLU A 60 5.42 4.48 4.22
N GLU A 61 5.81 4.64 5.48
CA GLU A 61 6.99 4.00 6.02
C GLU A 61 6.91 2.47 5.93
N GLY A 62 7.93 1.88 5.30
CA GLY A 62 7.98 0.44 5.05
C GLY A 62 7.12 -0.05 3.87
N SER A 63 6.51 0.85 3.11
CA SER A 63 5.84 0.50 1.86
C SER A 63 6.86 0.12 0.78
N SER A 64 6.47 -0.80 -0.11
CA SER A 64 7.30 -1.23 -1.23
C SER A 64 6.47 -1.36 -2.50
N ALA A 65 7.12 -1.19 -3.65
CA ALA A 65 6.50 -1.33 -4.96
C ALA A 65 7.42 -2.15 -5.87
N ALA A 66 6.87 -3.19 -6.50
CA ALA A 66 7.60 -4.06 -7.41
C ALA A 66 6.71 -4.51 -8.56
N TYR A 67 7.30 -4.71 -9.74
CA TYR A 67 6.62 -5.36 -10.84
C TYR A 67 6.69 -6.88 -10.68
N SER A 68 5.55 -7.55 -10.77
CA SER A 68 5.48 -9.00 -10.85
C SER A 68 5.84 -9.50 -12.25
N ALA A 69 6.06 -10.82 -12.38
CA ALA A 69 6.45 -11.45 -13.65
C ALA A 69 5.40 -11.29 -14.77
N ASP A 70 4.14 -11.05 -14.43
CA ASP A 70 3.06 -10.75 -15.37
C ASP A 70 2.95 -9.25 -15.71
N GLY A 71 3.89 -8.43 -15.24
CA GLY A 71 3.94 -7.00 -15.52
C GLY A 71 2.98 -6.15 -14.69
N ALA A 72 2.30 -6.72 -13.69
CA ALA A 72 1.48 -5.95 -12.77
C ALA A 72 2.36 -5.20 -11.77
N LEU A 73 1.99 -3.96 -11.43
CA LEU A 73 2.60 -3.26 -10.31
C LEU A 73 1.94 -3.74 -9.02
N VAL A 74 2.74 -4.33 -8.14
CA VAL A 74 2.37 -4.77 -6.81
C VAL A 74 2.89 -3.74 -5.82
N VAL A 75 1.98 -3.11 -5.07
CA VAL A 75 2.34 -2.19 -3.98
C VAL A 75 1.93 -2.82 -2.66
N THR A 76 2.90 -2.98 -1.76
CA THR A 76 2.68 -3.45 -0.40
C THR A 76 2.69 -2.25 0.53
N LEU A 77 1.57 -2.00 1.20
CA LEU A 77 1.39 -0.88 2.12
C LEU A 77 1.27 -1.43 3.53
N ARG A 78 2.09 -0.94 4.45
CA ARG A 78 2.03 -1.36 5.86
C ARG A 78 0.77 -0.77 6.50
N LYS A 79 0.03 -1.60 7.24
CA LYS A 79 -1.09 -1.09 8.05
C LYS A 79 -0.56 -0.23 9.18
N GLN A 80 -1.28 0.83 9.49
CA GLN A 80 -1.01 1.62 10.67
C GLN A 80 -1.27 0.74 11.90
N ALA A 81 -0.25 0.52 12.72
CA ALA A 81 -0.42 -0.18 13.99
C ALA A 81 -1.44 0.60 14.83
N THR A 82 -2.57 -0.02 15.13
CA THR A 82 -3.46 0.49 16.16
C THR A 82 -2.77 0.28 17.50
N ALA A 83 -2.80 1.28 18.40
CA ALA A 83 -2.15 1.24 19.72
C ALA A 83 -2.54 0.03 20.61
N GLN A 84 -3.50 -0.80 20.18
CA GLN A 84 -3.87 -2.06 20.82
C GLN A 84 -2.86 -3.21 20.61
N ASP A 85 -1.90 -3.09 19.68
CA ASP A 85 -0.84 -4.09 19.45
C ASP A 85 0.37 -3.90 20.38
N ALA A 86 0.44 -2.75 21.07
CA ALA A 86 1.34 -2.58 22.20
C ALA A 86 0.73 -3.30 23.42
N GLY A 87 0.95 -4.61 23.51
CA GLY A 87 0.78 -5.33 24.77
C GLY A 87 1.51 -4.55 25.88
N PRO A 88 0.92 -4.46 27.10
CA PRO A 88 1.49 -3.64 28.16
C PRO A 88 2.96 -4.03 28.37
N PRO A 89 3.89 -3.06 28.52
CA PRO A 89 5.23 -3.38 28.95
C PRO A 89 5.07 -4.09 30.30
N GLY A 90 5.36 -5.38 30.34
CA GLY A 90 5.33 -6.12 31.60
C GLY A 90 6.31 -5.45 32.55
N ASP A 91 5.79 -4.80 33.58
CA ASP A 91 6.60 -4.20 34.63
C ASP A 91 7.53 -5.26 35.24
N PRO A 92 8.85 -5.07 35.25
CA PRO A 92 9.74 -5.91 36.06
C PRO A 92 9.72 -5.40 37.50
N GLU A 93 8.60 -5.53 38.19
CA GLU A 93 8.53 -5.30 39.64
C GLU A 93 8.01 -6.54 40.35
N ALA A 94 8.86 -7.57 40.44
CA ALA A 94 8.69 -8.64 41.40
C ALA A 94 10.01 -9.39 41.64
N ALA A 95 10.86 -8.83 42.50
CA ALA A 95 11.67 -9.63 43.42
C ALA A 95 12.22 -8.71 44.55
N ALA A 96 11.31 -8.30 45.43
CA ALA A 96 11.69 -8.08 46.81
C ALA A 96 11.92 -9.45 47.46
N ARG A 97 13.15 -9.72 47.91
CA ARG A 97 13.44 -10.29 49.24
C ARG A 97 14.94 -10.28 49.52
#